data_AF-A0A6B0YLH3-F1
#
_entry.id   AF-A0A6B0YLH3-F1
#
_cell.length_a   1.000
_cell.length_b   1.000
_cell.length_c   1.000
_cell.angle_alpha   90.00
_cell.angle_beta   90.00
_cell.angle_gamma   90.00
#
_symmetry.space_group_name_H-M   'P 1'
#
loop_
_entity.id
_entity.type
_entity.pdbx_description
1 polymer ?
#
loop_
_entity_poly.entity_id
_entity_poly.type
_entity_poly.pdbx_seq_one_letter_code
_entity_poly.pdbx_strand_id
1 'polypeptide(L)'
;MGWENKLTTIFGGEEWKELYKDDPQQTLTGEPRHLRKEDAKTISKLYQRKLKALFKDRFLNKTYEFKTRNNAMLFEFMFCVGSCSPSAIKLAKKIAGHILKKST
;
A
#
# COMPACT_ATOMS: atom_id res chain seq x y z
N MET A 1 19.37 15.48 -6.49
CA MET A 1 18.62 15.45 -5.21
C MET A 1 17.19 16.00 -5.27
N GLY A 2 16.78 16.84 -6.24
CA GLY A 2 15.44 17.45 -6.21
C GLY A 2 14.24 16.51 -6.46
N TRP A 3 14.42 15.39 -7.15
CA TRP A 3 13.32 14.47 -7.47
C TRP A 3 12.96 13.54 -6.29
N GLU A 4 13.95 13.09 -5.51
CA GLU A 4 13.73 12.28 -4.31
C GLU A 4 12.90 13.03 -3.28
N ASN A 5 13.20 14.31 -3.06
CA ASN A 5 12.43 15.15 -2.14
C ASN A 5 10.96 15.25 -2.57
N LYS A 6 10.68 15.40 -3.87
CA LYS A 6 9.30 15.40 -4.40
C LYS A 6 8.59 14.08 -4.12
N LEU A 7 9.28 12.94 -4.31
CA LEU A 7 8.71 11.63 -3.99
C LEU A 7 8.47 11.50 -2.48
N THR A 8 9.42 11.90 -1.64
CA THR A 8 9.25 11.90 -0.19
C THR A 8 8.05 12.76 0.23
N THR A 9 7.81 13.90 -0.41
CA THR A 9 6.60 14.72 -0.19
C THR A 9 5.33 13.98 -0.62
N ILE A 10 5.29 13.38 -1.81
CA ILE A 10 4.10 12.66 -2.33
C ILE A 10 3.77 11.44 -1.46
N PHE A 11 4.79 10.66 -1.10
CA PHE A 11 4.63 9.45 -0.30
C PHE A 11 4.55 9.72 1.20
N GLY A 12 4.82 10.96 1.63
CA GLY A 12 4.79 11.38 3.04
C GLY A 12 5.85 10.68 3.90
N GLY A 13 7.05 10.44 3.36
CA GLY A 13 8.16 9.75 4.03
C GLY A 13 9.10 9.07 3.04
N GLU A 14 10.26 8.60 3.50
CA GLU A 14 11.29 7.99 2.64
C GLU A 14 11.08 6.48 2.36
N GLU A 15 10.04 5.88 2.94
CA GLU A 15 9.81 4.43 2.83
C GLU A 15 9.51 3.98 1.39
N TRP A 16 9.18 4.92 0.49
CA TRP A 16 9.03 4.63 -0.94
C TRP A 16 10.31 4.09 -1.58
N LYS A 17 11.49 4.37 -0.99
CA LYS A 17 12.77 3.83 -1.46
C LYS A 17 12.76 2.29 -1.44
N GLU A 18 11.99 1.64 -0.56
CA GLU A 18 11.78 0.18 -0.52
C GLU A 18 11.15 -0.38 -1.83
N LEU A 19 10.52 0.48 -2.64
CA LEU A 19 9.93 0.11 -3.92
C LEU A 19 10.97 0.01 -5.05
N TYR A 20 12.21 0.39 -4.79
CA TYR A 20 13.29 0.40 -5.76
C TYR A 20 14.40 -0.54 -5.29
N LYS A 21 15.06 -1.18 -6.26
CA LYS A 21 16.25 -2.00 -6.03
C LYS A 21 17.37 -1.50 -6.92
N ASP A 22 18.60 -1.76 -6.52
CA ASP A 22 19.74 -1.48 -7.39
C ASP A 22 19.70 -2.40 -8.61
N ASP A 23 19.94 -1.80 -9.78
CA ASP A 23 20.16 -2.52 -11.01
C ASP A 23 21.50 -3.27 -10.89
N PRO A 24 21.53 -4.60 -11.02
CA PRO A 24 22.77 -5.34 -11.03
C PRO A 24 23.66 -4.98 -12.24
N GLN A 25 23.11 -4.34 -13.28
CA GLN A 25 23.87 -3.80 -14.39
C GLN A 25 24.29 -2.36 -14.12
N GLN A 26 25.58 -2.08 -14.29
CA GLN A 26 26.08 -0.71 -14.26
C GLN A 26 25.64 0.05 -15.51
N THR A 27 25.36 1.33 -15.34
CA THR A 27 25.13 2.23 -16.48
C THR A 27 26.43 2.46 -17.24
N LEU A 28 26.31 2.98 -18.47
CA LEU A 28 27.47 3.31 -19.31
C LEU A 28 28.46 4.28 -18.63
N THR A 29 27.98 5.08 -17.68
CA THR A 29 28.76 6.04 -16.89
C THR A 29 29.22 5.50 -15.54
N GLY A 30 28.95 4.23 -15.22
CA GLY A 30 29.27 3.62 -13.93
C GLY A 30 28.36 4.03 -12.77
N GLU A 31 27.40 4.91 -13.02
CA GLU A 31 26.44 5.36 -12.01
C GLU A 31 25.43 4.23 -11.70
N PRO A 32 25.08 4.02 -10.43
CA PRO A 32 24.06 3.05 -10.06
C PRO A 32 22.69 3.48 -10.60
N ARG A 33 21.99 2.55 -11.26
CA ARG A 33 20.61 2.74 -11.69
C ARG A 33 19.69 2.07 -10.69
N HIS A 34 18.61 2.74 -10.29
CA HIS A 34 17.57 2.12 -9.48
C HIS A 34 16.42 1.62 -10.37
N LEU A 35 16.06 0.34 -10.22
CA LEU A 35 14.92 -0.28 -10.89
C LEU A 35 13.72 -0.32 -9.94
N ARG A 36 12.57 0.13 -10.42
CA ARG A 36 11.31 -0.03 -9.68
C ARG A 36 10.95 -1.52 -9.62
N LYS A 37 10.63 -2.00 -8.42
CA LYS A 37 10.04 -3.32 -8.22
C LYS A 37 8.58 -3.24 -8.65
N GLU A 38 8.22 -3.88 -9.76
CA GLU A 38 6.87 -3.84 -10.36
C GLU A 38 5.81 -4.63 -9.58
N ASP A 39 6.02 -4.92 -8.29
CA ASP A 39 5.11 -5.76 -7.52
C ASP A 39 4.07 -4.90 -6.78
N ALA A 40 2.83 -4.90 -7.29
CA ALA A 40 1.67 -4.27 -6.66
C ALA A 40 1.50 -4.70 -5.18
N LYS A 41 1.89 -5.93 -4.82
CA LYS A 41 1.84 -6.40 -3.42
C LYS A 41 2.82 -5.65 -2.52
N THR A 42 3.96 -5.22 -3.06
CA THR A 42 4.94 -4.45 -2.28
C THR A 42 4.39 -3.05 -1.98
N ILE A 43 3.74 -2.41 -2.96
CA ILE A 43 3.05 -1.13 -2.78
C ILE A 43 1.90 -1.27 -1.77
N SER A 44 1.09 -2.33 -1.92
CA SER A 44 0.02 -2.67 -0.98
C SER A 44 0.50 -2.74 0.46
N LYS A 45 1.56 -3.52 0.72
CA LYS A 45 2.16 -3.68 2.05
C LYS A 45 2.65 -2.36 2.64
N LEU A 46 3.29 -1.52 1.83
CA LEU A 46 3.76 -0.21 2.26
C LEU A 46 2.59 0.64 2.79
N TYR A 47 1.52 0.78 2.01
CA TYR A 47 0.36 1.57 2.42
C TYR A 47 -0.41 0.96 3.58
N GLN A 48 -0.57 -0.38 3.62
CA GLN A 48 -1.18 -1.04 4.77
C GLN A 48 -0.40 -0.77 6.07
N ARG A 49 0.95 -0.79 6.02
CA ARG A 49 1.81 -0.46 7.18
C ARG A 49 1.61 0.99 7.62
N LYS A 50 1.64 1.95 6.69
CA LYS A 50 1.44 3.38 6.99
C LYS A 50 0.05 3.65 7.56
N LEU A 51 -1.00 3.13 6.93
CA LEU A 51 -2.37 3.30 7.40
C LEU A 51 -2.62 2.61 8.75
N LYS A 52 -2.06 1.43 8.98
CA LYS A 52 -2.16 0.76 10.29
C LYS A 52 -1.45 1.53 11.39
N ALA A 53 -0.31 2.16 11.11
CA ALA A 53 0.37 3.02 12.07
C ALA A 53 -0.48 4.25 12.46
N LEU A 54 -1.14 4.87 11.47
CA LEU A 54 -1.98 6.06 11.68
C LEU A 54 -3.32 5.75 12.35
N PHE A 55 -4.03 4.72 11.88
CA PHE A 55 -5.40 4.43 12.29
C PHE A 55 -5.50 3.33 13.35
N LYS A 56 -4.40 2.64 13.66
CA LYS A 56 -4.32 1.58 14.69
C LYS A 56 -5.43 0.53 14.50
N ASP A 57 -6.24 0.33 15.53
CA ASP A 57 -7.35 -0.61 15.56
C ASP A 57 -8.54 -0.20 14.69
N ARG A 58 -8.61 1.07 14.25
CA ARG A 58 -9.62 1.56 13.30
C ARG A 58 -9.33 1.14 11.86
N PHE A 59 -8.10 0.71 11.55
CA PHE A 59 -7.78 0.15 10.24
C PHE A 59 -8.38 -1.25 10.10
N LEU A 60 -9.04 -1.52 8.96
CA LEU A 60 -9.57 -2.84 8.68
C LEU A 60 -8.50 -3.71 8.02
N ASN A 61 -8.26 -4.91 8.58
CA ASN A 61 -7.24 -5.83 8.08
C ASN A 61 -7.58 -6.47 6.70
N LYS A 62 -8.78 -6.23 6.17
CA LYS A 62 -9.22 -6.75 4.87
C LYS A 62 -9.19 -5.62 3.84
N THR A 63 -8.57 -5.90 2.70
CA THR A 63 -8.58 -5.05 1.51
C THR A 63 -9.40 -5.70 0.40
N TYR A 64 -9.81 -4.91 -0.59
CA TYR A 64 -10.50 -5.41 -1.78
C TYR A 64 -9.68 -5.04 -3.02
N GLU A 65 -9.24 -6.07 -3.75
CA GLU A 65 -8.45 -5.90 -4.96
C GLU A 65 -9.40 -5.87 -6.17
N PHE A 66 -9.45 -4.75 -6.87
CA PHE A 66 -10.10 -4.64 -8.16
C PHE A 66 -9.08 -4.89 -9.27
N LYS A 67 -9.34 -5.90 -10.10
CA LYS A 67 -8.39 -6.39 -11.10
C LYS A 67 -8.99 -6.37 -12.50
N THR A 68 -8.12 -6.24 -13.49
CA THR A 68 -8.44 -6.48 -14.89
C THR A 68 -8.74 -7.95 -15.16
N ARG A 69 -9.21 -8.25 -16.38
CA ARG A 69 -9.40 -9.62 -16.88
C ARG A 69 -8.12 -10.46 -16.88
N ASN A 70 -6.95 -9.86 -17.10
CA ASN A 70 -5.65 -10.54 -17.01
C ASN A 70 -5.07 -10.55 -15.57
N ASN A 71 -5.90 -10.32 -14.55
CA ASN A 71 -5.55 -10.37 -13.13
C ASN A 71 -4.50 -9.32 -12.70
N ALA A 72 -4.30 -8.26 -13.50
CA ALA A 72 -3.50 -7.11 -13.11
C ALA A 72 -4.30 -6.24 -12.13
N MET A 73 -3.66 -5.79 -11.04
CA MET A 73 -4.31 -4.94 -10.04
C MET A 73 -4.51 -3.53 -10.61
N LEU A 74 -5.77 -3.07 -10.66
CA LEU A 74 -6.13 -1.69 -11.02
C LEU A 74 -6.20 -0.82 -9.77
N PHE A 75 -6.96 -1.28 -8.78
CA PHE A 75 -7.16 -0.57 -7.52
C PHE A 75 -7.15 -1.55 -6.36
N GLU A 76 -6.63 -1.10 -5.22
CA GLU A 76 -6.81 -1.78 -3.94
C GLU A 76 -7.55 -0.83 -2.99
N PHE A 77 -8.72 -1.25 -2.55
CA PHE A 77 -9.50 -0.49 -1.57
C PHE A 77 -9.08 -0.91 -0.15
N MET A 78 -8.63 0.07 0.62
CA MET A 78 -8.27 -0.07 2.02
C MET A 78 -9.24 0.77 2.86
N PHE A 79 -9.73 0.22 3.96
CA PHE A 79 -10.83 0.81 4.73
C PHE A 79 -10.42 1.15 6.16
N CYS A 80 -10.92 2.27 6.67
CA CYS A 80 -10.78 2.66 8.07
C CYS A 80 -12.14 3.07 8.66
N VAL A 81 -12.28 2.88 9.97
CA VAL A 81 -13.47 3.28 10.72
C VAL A 81 -13.31 4.73 11.16
N GLY A 82 -14.22 5.60 10.74
CA GLY A 82 -14.20 7.03 11.11
C GLY A 82 -14.51 7.32 12.59
N SER A 83 -15.11 6.36 13.30
CA SER A 83 -15.43 6.47 14.73
C SER A 83 -14.30 5.94 15.62
N CYS A 84 -14.10 6.57 16.78
CA CYS A 84 -13.21 6.09 17.85
C CYS A 84 -13.92 5.16 18.86
N SER A 85 -15.24 4.95 18.74
CA SER A 85 -15.99 4.10 19.66
C SER A 85 -15.60 2.62 19.47
N PRO A 86 -15.18 1.90 20.52
CA PRO A 86 -14.83 0.47 20.42
C PRO A 86 -15.97 -0.38 19.84
N SER A 87 -17.21 -0.12 20.25
CA SER A 87 -18.40 -0.81 19.72
C SER A 87 -18.61 -0.59 18.22
N ALA A 88 -18.44 0.65 17.74
CA ALA A 88 -18.54 0.97 16.32
C ALA A 88 -17.42 0.31 15.50
N ILE A 89 -16.18 0.30 16.03
CA ILE A 89 -15.03 -0.37 15.39
C ILE A 89 -15.30 -1.88 15.28
N LYS A 90 -15.78 -2.51 16.35
CA LYS A 90 -16.12 -3.94 16.37
C LYS A 90 -17.22 -4.27 15.36
N LEU A 91 -18.28 -3.45 15.31
CA LEU A 91 -19.38 -3.63 14.36
C LEU A 91 -18.90 -3.46 12.91
N ALA A 92 -18.13 -2.40 12.62
CA ALA A 92 -17.59 -2.15 11.29
C ALA A 92 -16.68 -3.29 10.81
N LYS A 93 -15.82 -3.83 11.70
CA LYS A 93 -15.00 -5.03 11.40
C LYS A 93 -15.86 -6.25 11.07
N LYS A 94 -16.98 -6.45 11.78
CA LYS A 94 -17.92 -7.55 11.51
C LYS A 94 -18.61 -7.37 10.15
N ILE A 95 -19.08 -6.16 9.85
CA ILE A 95 -19.72 -5.81 8.57
C ILE A 95 -18.75 -5.98 7.42
N ALA A 96 -17.56 -5.37 7.49
CA ALA A 96 -16.52 -5.51 6.47
C ALA A 96 -16.10 -6.98 6.32
N GLY A 97 -16.03 -7.72 7.43
CA GLY A 97 -15.78 -9.16 7.41
C GLY A 97 -16.80 -9.94 6.58
N HIS A 98 -18.07 -9.53 6.61
CA HIS A 98 -19.19 -10.11 5.86
C HIS A 98 -19.22 -9.66 4.39
N ILE A 99 -19.10 -8.35 4.12
CA ILE A 99 -19.12 -7.78 2.76
C ILE A 99 -17.89 -8.21 1.96
N LEU A 100 -16.71 -8.18 2.59
CA LEU A 100 -15.43 -8.56 1.99
C LEU A 100 -15.12 -10.05 2.17
N LYS A 101 -16.13 -10.90 2.38
CA LYS A 101 -15.95 -12.33 2.16
C LYS A 101 -15.72 -12.50 0.66
N LYS A 102 -14.68 -13.24 0.29
CA LYS A 102 -14.52 -13.74 -1.08
C LYS A 102 -15.87 -14.33 -1.50
N SER A 103 -16.53 -13.70 -2.48
CA SER A 103 -17.23 -14.50 -3.48
C SER A 103 -16.20 -15.51 -3.95
N THR A 104 -16.50 -16.77 -3.68
CA THR A 104 -15.67 -17.95 -3.96
C THR A 104 -14.94 -17.83 -5.30
#